data_AF-A0A8A3PL43-F1
#
_entry.id   AF-A0A8A3PL43-F1
#
_cell.length_a   1.000
_cell.length_b   1.000
_cell.length_c   1.000
_cell.angle_alpha   90.00
_cell.angle_beta   90.00
_cell.angle_gamma   90.00
#
_symmetry.space_group_name_H-M   'P 1'
#
loop_
_entity.id
_entity.type
_entity.pdbx_description
1 polymer ?
#
loop_
_entity_poly.entity_id
_entity_poly.type
_entity_poly.pdbx_seq_one_letter_code
_entity_poly.pdbx_strand_id
1 'polypeptide(L)'
;MTTSTGMRPLTILALFLSLVFVYGFAYLFNNYEAPSSKPKSSTAEPATIIQTKTVEYTVTHTTTSMPTTTTANCPSPASTLDPKKLAFMVETRALPHLPLQLTHMISIVPPEWTFKFMGTNTSINYLLGFHHLQDLVASKKLTLIDLPSHWDVSSRESVSQMFTDPEFYKFLSPAEHLLVFQPDSILCTKAPRTLNDFLQYDYIGAPWSASSTYGGNGGLSLRRVSSILKVLEKKRRKHGDPQLEDLWLSTSINRLKGSKMADAKVSKSFSVESVWDEAPLGYHIGWLGVHHEQVSSWILLSLRSVNILASPDLPRYLVLSD
;
A
#
# COMPACT_ATOMS: atom_id res chain seq x y z
N MET A 1 -59.05 -10.64 -9.08
CA MET A 1 -58.55 -10.07 -10.34
C MET A 1 -57.32 -9.23 -10.01
N THR A 2 -56.14 -9.73 -10.36
CA THR A 2 -54.83 -9.10 -10.17
C THR A 2 -54.60 -8.06 -11.28
N THR A 3 -54.50 -6.78 -10.93
CA THR A 3 -54.12 -5.72 -11.86
C THR A 3 -52.59 -5.56 -11.86
N SER A 4 -51.98 -6.02 -12.96
CA SER A 4 -50.58 -5.74 -13.31
C SER A 4 -50.40 -4.24 -13.54
N THR A 5 -49.57 -3.59 -12.72
CA THR A 5 -49.15 -2.20 -12.90
C THR A 5 -47.91 -2.17 -13.79
N GLY A 6 -48.13 -2.16 -15.10
CA GLY A 6 -47.07 -1.91 -16.07
C GLY A 6 -46.47 -0.52 -15.90
N MET A 7 -45.14 -0.43 -15.92
CA MET A 7 -44.39 0.83 -15.83
C MET A 7 -44.77 1.74 -17.00
N ARG A 8 -45.04 3.02 -16.72
CA ARG A 8 -45.51 3.98 -17.74
C ARG A 8 -44.44 4.15 -18.83
N PRO A 9 -44.81 4.20 -20.12
CA PRO A 9 -43.86 4.25 -21.24
C PRO A 9 -42.89 5.44 -21.20
N LEU A 10 -43.29 6.57 -20.59
CA LEU A 10 -42.38 7.71 -20.34
C LEU A 10 -41.23 7.36 -19.37
N THR A 11 -41.47 6.51 -18.38
CA THR A 11 -40.46 6.09 -17.41
C THR A 11 -39.41 5.21 -18.06
N ILE A 12 -39.82 4.33 -18.99
CA ILE A 12 -38.92 3.47 -19.76
C ILE A 12 -38.06 4.33 -20.70
N LEU A 13 -38.65 5.33 -21.36
CA LEU A 13 -37.91 6.26 -22.23
C LEU A 13 -36.88 7.10 -21.45
N ALA A 14 -37.25 7.58 -20.25
CA ALA A 14 -36.34 8.33 -19.39
C ALA A 14 -35.17 7.46 -18.90
N LEU A 15 -35.41 6.21 -18.52
CA LEU A 15 -34.36 5.26 -18.14
C LEU A 15 -33.44 4.93 -19.31
N PHE A 16 -33.98 4.79 -20.52
CA PHE A 16 -33.18 4.53 -21.71
C PHE A 16 -32.30 5.73 -22.09
N LEU A 17 -32.85 6.95 -22.06
CA LEU A 17 -32.07 8.18 -22.31
C LEU A 17 -30.99 8.42 -21.25
N SER A 18 -31.29 8.12 -19.98
CA SER A 18 -30.32 8.13 -18.88
C SER A 18 -29.17 7.16 -19.15
N LEU A 19 -29.48 5.92 -19.57
CA LEU A 19 -28.46 4.93 -19.89
C LEU A 19 -27.58 5.38 -21.08
N VAL A 20 -28.20 5.90 -22.15
CA VAL A 20 -27.47 6.39 -23.32
C VAL A 20 -26.55 7.55 -22.96
N PHE A 21 -26.98 8.46 -22.07
CA PHE A 21 -26.12 9.53 -21.58
C PHE A 21 -24.94 9.01 -20.75
N VAL A 22 -25.19 8.11 -19.80
CA VAL A 22 -24.13 7.56 -18.93
C VAL A 22 -23.10 6.77 -19.74
N TYR A 23 -23.56 5.90 -20.64
CA TYR A 23 -22.65 5.11 -21.48
C TYR A 23 -21.99 5.93 -22.59
N GLY A 24 -22.68 6.94 -23.14
CA GLY A 24 -22.12 7.87 -24.11
C GLY A 24 -21.00 8.74 -23.52
N PHE A 25 -21.18 9.25 -22.30
CA PHE A 25 -20.13 9.98 -21.59
C PHE A 25 -18.96 9.07 -21.22
N ALA A 26 -19.21 7.85 -20.74
CA ALA A 26 -18.15 6.89 -20.44
C ALA A 26 -17.33 6.54 -21.69
N TYR A 27 -17.98 6.37 -22.85
CA TYR A 27 -17.29 6.10 -24.12
C TYR A 27 -16.44 7.29 -24.60
N LEU A 28 -16.94 8.52 -24.45
CA LEU A 28 -16.19 9.73 -24.81
C LEU A 28 -14.98 9.96 -23.90
N PHE A 29 -15.10 9.68 -22.60
CA PHE A 29 -13.98 9.77 -21.66
C PHE A 29 -12.91 8.72 -21.91
N ASN A 30 -13.31 7.47 -22.20
CA ASN A 30 -12.35 6.38 -22.41
C ASN A 30 -11.55 6.53 -23.71
N ASN A 31 -12.07 7.30 -24.67
CA ASN A 31 -11.44 7.55 -25.97
C ASN A 31 -10.86 8.97 -26.10
N TYR A 32 -10.78 9.73 -25.01
CA TYR A 32 -10.17 11.06 -25.01
C TYR A 32 -8.64 10.94 -24.89
N GLU A 33 -7.94 11.08 -26.01
CA GLU A 33 -6.49 11.32 -26.00
C GLU A 33 -6.21 12.82 -25.86
N ALA A 34 -5.56 13.21 -24.76
CA ALA A 34 -5.14 14.59 -24.52
C ALA A 34 -4.04 15.01 -25.51
N PRO A 35 -4.05 16.23 -26.06
CA PRO A 35 -2.98 16.70 -26.93
C PRO A 35 -1.65 16.82 -26.16
N SER A 36 -0.59 16.23 -26.72
CA SER A 36 0.78 16.34 -26.20
C SER A 36 1.30 17.78 -26.31
N SER A 37 1.35 18.51 -25.19
CA SER A 37 2.04 19.80 -25.12
C SER A 37 3.51 19.59 -24.74
N LYS A 38 4.41 19.73 -25.72
CA LYS A 38 5.86 19.86 -25.47
C LYS A 38 6.15 21.13 -24.65
N PRO A 39 7.01 21.09 -23.61
CA PRO A 39 7.39 22.30 -22.89
C PRO A 39 8.27 23.20 -23.76
N LYS A 40 7.88 24.47 -23.88
CA LYS A 40 8.68 25.53 -24.50
C LYS A 40 9.84 25.91 -23.57
N SER A 41 11.05 25.91 -24.12
CA SER A 41 12.24 26.50 -23.52
C SER A 41 12.03 27.99 -23.25
N SER A 42 12.29 28.41 -22.01
CA SER A 42 12.29 29.82 -21.59
C SER A 42 13.60 30.09 -20.85
N THR A 43 14.46 30.86 -21.50
CA THR A 43 15.73 31.40 -21.04
C THR A 43 15.52 32.26 -19.79
N ALA A 44 16.19 31.95 -18.68
CA ALA A 44 16.25 32.80 -17.49
C ALA A 44 17.66 33.43 -17.36
N GLU A 45 17.71 34.75 -17.23
CA GLU A 45 18.90 35.55 -16.94
C GLU A 45 19.46 35.27 -15.52
N PRO A 46 20.77 35.46 -15.29
CA PRO A 46 21.40 35.12 -14.02
C PRO A 46 21.15 36.16 -12.93
N ALA A 47 20.53 35.73 -11.83
CA ALA A 47 20.43 36.50 -10.60
C ALA A 47 21.79 36.53 -9.85
N THR A 48 22.20 37.73 -9.46
CA THR A 48 23.44 38.06 -8.75
C THR A 48 23.46 37.44 -7.33
N ILE A 49 24.50 36.64 -7.02
CA ILE A 49 24.76 36.12 -5.67
C ILE A 49 25.57 37.15 -4.89
N ILE A 50 25.01 37.62 -3.76
CA ILE A 50 25.71 38.45 -2.78
C ILE A 50 26.59 37.55 -1.91
N GLN A 51 27.87 37.94 -1.78
CA GLN A 51 28.90 37.31 -0.94
C GLN A 51 28.47 37.19 0.53
N THR A 52 28.57 35.97 1.08
CA THR A 52 28.59 35.74 2.53
C THR A 52 30.02 35.49 2.98
N LYS A 53 30.47 36.28 3.95
CA LYS A 53 31.83 36.34 4.49
C LYS A 53 32.15 35.08 5.32
N THR A 54 33.15 34.30 4.90
CA THR A 54 33.69 33.17 5.67
C THR A 54 34.53 33.69 6.83
N VAL A 55 34.24 33.23 8.05
CA VAL A 55 35.09 33.45 9.23
C VAL A 55 35.98 32.22 9.39
N GLU A 56 37.28 32.38 9.16
CA GLU A 56 38.29 31.36 9.45
C GLU A 56 38.53 31.28 10.96
N TYR A 57 38.38 30.10 11.54
CA TYR A 57 38.87 29.79 12.89
C TYR A 57 40.16 28.99 12.75
N THR A 58 41.27 29.59 13.18
CA THR A 58 42.59 28.93 13.29
C THR A 58 42.60 28.00 14.49
N VAL A 59 42.75 26.68 14.26
CA VAL A 59 42.99 25.71 15.34
C VAL A 59 44.46 25.33 15.35
N THR A 60 45.15 25.71 16.43
CA THR A 60 46.55 25.36 16.70
C THR A 60 46.63 23.89 17.12
N HIS A 61 47.26 23.04 16.29
CA HIS A 61 47.56 21.66 16.66
C HIS A 61 48.68 21.61 17.70
N THR A 62 48.33 21.24 18.94
CA THR A 62 49.31 20.85 19.96
C THR A 62 49.31 19.33 20.05
N THR A 63 50.39 18.70 19.61
CA THR A 63 50.58 17.25 19.66
C THR A 63 51.01 16.86 21.07
N THR A 64 50.15 16.14 21.80
CA THR A 64 50.53 15.45 23.04
C THR A 64 50.28 13.96 22.84
N SER A 65 51.35 13.18 22.81
CA SER A 65 51.33 11.72 22.81
C SER A 65 51.19 11.20 24.24
N MET A 66 50.43 10.10 24.42
CA MET A 66 50.55 9.02 25.43
C MET A 66 49.25 8.15 25.41
N PRO A 67 49.23 6.93 26.00
CA PRO A 67 49.67 5.67 25.42
C PRO A 67 48.50 4.69 25.16
N THR A 68 48.79 3.63 24.40
CA THR A 68 47.95 2.48 24.06
C THR A 68 47.13 1.95 25.24
N THR A 69 45.79 1.98 25.13
CA THR A 69 44.89 1.17 25.98
C THR A 69 43.91 0.42 25.09
N THR A 70 44.12 -0.90 25.08
CA THR A 70 43.17 -2.01 24.93
C THR A 70 41.88 -1.75 24.16
N THR A 71 41.80 -2.39 22.99
CA THR A 71 40.59 -2.62 22.19
C THR A 71 39.46 -3.21 23.06
N ALA A 72 38.53 -2.37 23.50
CA ALA A 72 37.22 -2.83 23.90
C ALA A 72 36.46 -3.19 22.61
N ASN A 73 36.30 -4.50 22.37
CA ASN A 73 35.30 -5.00 21.43
C ASN A 73 33.93 -4.56 21.94
N CYS A 74 33.45 -3.42 21.46
CA CYS A 74 32.06 -3.04 21.61
C CYS A 74 31.26 -4.00 20.72
N PRO A 75 30.41 -4.90 21.26
CA PRO A 75 29.56 -5.71 20.41
C PRO A 75 28.69 -4.75 19.60
N SER A 76 28.86 -4.78 18.28
CA SER A 76 27.91 -4.13 17.36
C SER A 76 26.49 -4.50 17.83
N PRO A 77 25.58 -3.53 18.04
CA PRO A 77 24.22 -3.87 18.45
C PRO A 77 23.68 -4.84 17.41
N ALA A 78 23.40 -6.06 17.84
CA ALA A 78 22.79 -7.06 16.98
C ALA A 78 21.55 -6.42 16.35
N SER A 79 21.46 -6.48 15.03
CA SER A 79 20.32 -5.92 14.29
C SER A 79 19.02 -6.39 14.93
N THR A 80 18.17 -5.46 15.37
CA THR A 80 16.85 -5.76 15.95
C THR A 80 15.85 -6.22 14.90
N LEU A 81 16.24 -6.27 13.62
CA LEU A 81 15.40 -6.68 12.49
C LEU A 81 15.27 -8.21 12.44
N ASP A 82 14.04 -8.69 12.35
CA ASP A 82 13.70 -10.10 12.16
C ASP A 82 13.49 -10.38 10.65
N PRO A 83 14.37 -11.16 10.01
CA PRO A 83 14.26 -11.45 8.59
C PRO A 83 13.03 -12.31 8.23
N LYS A 84 12.33 -12.89 9.22
CA LYS A 84 11.09 -13.63 9.03
C LYS A 84 9.85 -12.72 8.96
N LYS A 85 9.98 -11.43 9.25
CA LYS A 85 8.88 -10.47 9.30
C LYS A 85 9.08 -9.38 8.26
N LEU A 86 8.25 -9.41 7.22
CA LEU A 86 8.39 -8.57 6.04
C LEU A 86 7.08 -7.84 5.71
N ALA A 87 7.15 -6.53 5.58
CA ALA A 87 6.12 -5.72 4.92
C ALA A 87 6.52 -5.52 3.45
N PHE A 88 5.60 -5.81 2.53
CA PHE A 88 5.86 -5.84 1.10
C PHE A 88 4.85 -5.00 0.33
N MET A 89 5.38 -4.18 -0.59
CA MET A 89 4.62 -3.41 -1.55
C MET A 89 5.24 -3.58 -2.94
N VAL A 90 4.39 -3.71 -3.96
CA VAL A 90 4.78 -3.63 -5.37
C VAL A 90 4.04 -2.48 -6.04
N GLU A 91 4.77 -1.57 -6.69
CA GLU A 91 4.18 -0.46 -7.43
C GLU A 91 5.18 0.05 -8.48
N THR A 92 4.73 0.16 -9.73
CA THR A 92 5.60 0.50 -10.87
C THR A 92 5.57 1.98 -11.20
N ARG A 93 4.60 2.74 -10.67
CA ARG A 93 4.39 4.16 -10.89
C ARG A 93 5.06 5.02 -9.81
N ALA A 94 5.51 6.21 -10.20
CA ALA A 94 5.97 7.25 -9.27
C ALA A 94 4.77 8.01 -8.69
N LEU A 95 4.09 7.42 -7.72
CA LEU A 95 2.89 8.03 -7.11
C LEU A 95 3.29 9.08 -6.05
N PRO A 96 2.77 10.32 -6.12
CA PRO A 96 3.19 11.42 -5.25
C PRO A 96 3.09 11.18 -3.75
N HIS A 97 2.13 10.36 -3.31
CA HIS A 97 1.87 10.11 -1.88
C HIS A 97 2.70 8.95 -1.30
N LEU A 98 3.36 8.12 -2.12
CA LEU A 98 4.09 6.95 -1.66
C LEU A 98 5.20 7.24 -0.64
N PRO A 99 6.03 8.30 -0.79
CA PRO A 99 7.10 8.55 0.18
C PRO A 99 6.56 8.76 1.60
N LEU A 100 5.46 9.51 1.72
CA LEU A 100 4.79 9.75 2.99
C LEU A 100 4.10 8.48 3.50
N GLN A 101 3.39 7.75 2.62
CA GLN A 101 2.73 6.51 2.99
C GLN A 101 3.75 5.47 3.50
N LEU A 102 4.85 5.23 2.79
CA LEU A 102 5.89 4.29 3.20
C LEU A 102 6.50 4.69 4.55
N THR A 103 6.85 5.96 4.72
CA THR A 103 7.40 6.48 5.98
C THR A 103 6.42 6.28 7.14
N HIS A 104 5.14 6.53 6.92
CA HIS A 104 4.08 6.33 7.90
C HIS A 104 3.89 4.85 8.24
N MET A 105 3.84 3.97 7.25
CA MET A 105 3.71 2.52 7.49
C MET A 105 4.93 2.00 8.28
N ILE A 106 6.13 2.43 7.93
CA ILE A 106 7.38 2.04 8.59
C ILE A 106 7.43 2.49 10.06
N SER A 107 6.83 3.65 10.40
CA SER A 107 6.83 4.17 11.77
C SER A 107 5.81 3.48 12.69
N ILE A 108 4.77 2.86 12.13
CA ILE A 108 3.72 2.17 12.89
C ILE A 108 3.99 0.67 13.02
N VAL A 109 4.45 0.03 11.94
CA VAL A 109 4.73 -1.41 11.96
C VAL A 109 5.85 -1.69 12.98
N PRO A 110 5.74 -2.77 13.79
CA PRO A 110 6.69 -3.03 14.88
C PRO A 110 8.16 -2.98 14.41
N PRO A 111 9.07 -2.47 15.26
CA PRO A 111 10.40 -2.06 14.84
C PRO A 111 11.26 -3.19 14.28
N GLU A 112 10.99 -4.45 14.62
CA GLU A 112 11.70 -5.61 14.10
C GLU A 112 11.34 -5.99 12.66
N TRP A 113 10.23 -5.49 12.11
CA TRP A 113 9.83 -5.81 10.74
C TRP A 113 10.75 -5.11 9.72
N THR A 114 11.00 -5.76 8.59
CA THR A 114 11.65 -5.13 7.43
C THR A 114 10.62 -4.74 6.39
N PHE A 115 10.97 -3.81 5.50
CA PHE A 115 10.15 -3.41 4.36
C PHE A 115 10.86 -3.72 3.06
N LYS A 116 10.11 -4.20 2.07
CA LYS A 116 10.59 -4.39 0.70
C LYS A 116 9.62 -3.75 -0.27
N PHE A 117 10.14 -2.82 -1.06
CA PHE A 117 9.41 -2.19 -2.16
C PHE A 117 9.93 -2.75 -3.48
N MET A 118 9.04 -3.30 -4.29
CA MET A 118 9.33 -3.81 -5.62
C MET A 118 8.75 -2.86 -6.67
N GLY A 119 9.58 -2.41 -7.61
CA GLY A 119 9.13 -1.44 -8.60
C GLY A 119 9.99 -1.37 -9.85
N THR A 120 9.67 -0.41 -10.71
CA THR A 120 10.52 -0.04 -11.85
C THR A 120 11.62 0.92 -11.41
N ASN A 121 12.67 1.06 -12.22
CA ASN A 121 13.69 2.09 -12.05
C ASN A 121 13.08 3.50 -11.88
N THR A 122 11.98 3.80 -12.57
CA THR A 122 11.25 5.08 -12.42
C THR A 122 10.68 5.25 -11.00
N SER A 123 9.92 4.26 -10.51
CA SER A 123 9.36 4.31 -9.15
C SER A 123 10.42 4.30 -8.06
N ILE A 124 11.49 3.52 -8.23
CA ILE A 124 12.59 3.40 -7.27
C ILE A 124 13.38 4.71 -7.20
N ASN A 125 13.78 5.29 -8.34
CA ASN A 125 14.50 6.56 -8.35
C ASN A 125 13.64 7.71 -7.80
N TYR A 126 12.33 7.67 -8.02
CA TYR A 126 11.41 8.61 -7.39
C TYR A 126 11.48 8.53 -5.86
N LEU A 127 11.40 7.33 -5.28
CA LEU A 127 11.53 7.14 -3.82
C LEU A 127 12.93 7.53 -3.31
N LEU A 128 13.99 7.21 -4.06
CA LEU A 128 15.36 7.61 -3.71
C LEU A 128 15.58 9.12 -3.79
N GLY A 129 14.65 9.91 -4.34
CA GLY A 129 14.70 11.37 -4.26
C GLY A 129 14.51 11.93 -2.84
N PHE A 130 14.09 11.10 -1.88
CA PHE A 130 13.79 11.52 -0.51
C PHE A 130 14.82 10.99 0.48
N HIS A 131 15.54 11.89 1.15
CA HIS A 131 16.64 11.54 2.09
C HIS A 131 16.21 10.58 3.21
N HIS A 132 15.03 10.77 3.81
CA HIS A 132 14.55 9.88 4.86
C HIS A 132 14.35 8.43 4.37
N LEU A 133 14.00 8.22 3.10
CA LEU A 133 13.93 6.88 2.52
C LEU A 133 15.31 6.31 2.22
N GLN A 134 16.28 7.15 1.82
CA GLN A 134 17.67 6.73 1.68
C GLN A 134 18.24 6.25 3.02
N ASP A 135 17.94 6.95 4.13
CA ASP A 135 18.36 6.55 5.48
C ASP A 135 17.74 5.19 5.90
N LEU A 136 16.47 4.96 5.55
CA LEU A 136 15.80 3.68 5.77
C LEU A 136 16.42 2.55 4.92
N VAL A 137 16.90 2.87 3.72
CA VAL A 137 17.66 1.93 2.88
C VAL A 137 19.04 1.65 3.46
N ALA A 138 19.77 2.68 3.88
CA ALA A 138 21.09 2.55 4.48
C ALA A 138 21.06 1.73 5.79
N SER A 139 20.00 1.87 6.58
CA SER A 139 19.75 1.09 7.80
C SER A 139 19.21 -0.32 7.54
N LYS A 140 18.97 -0.71 6.28
CA LYS A 140 18.35 -1.98 5.87
C LYS A 140 16.91 -2.18 6.37
N LYS A 141 16.28 -1.14 6.93
CA LYS A 141 14.87 -1.16 7.32
C LYS A 141 13.97 -1.22 6.08
N LEU A 142 14.36 -0.56 5.00
CA LEU A 142 13.72 -0.60 3.68
C LEU A 142 14.68 -1.21 2.66
N THR A 143 14.20 -2.13 1.83
CA THR A 143 14.94 -2.65 0.67
C THR A 143 14.17 -2.31 -0.59
N LEU A 144 14.81 -1.64 -1.54
CA LEU A 144 14.26 -1.39 -2.88
C LEU A 144 14.78 -2.48 -3.82
N ILE A 145 13.89 -3.09 -4.59
CA ILE A 145 14.23 -4.13 -5.56
C ILE A 145 13.53 -3.90 -6.89
N ASP A 146 14.22 -4.20 -7.98
CA ASP A 146 13.62 -4.17 -9.30
C ASP A 146 12.55 -5.26 -9.43
N LEU A 147 11.44 -4.94 -10.09
CA LEU A 147 10.44 -5.89 -10.54
C LEU A 147 11.05 -6.80 -11.62
N PRO A 148 11.19 -8.11 -11.38
CA PRO A 148 11.67 -9.05 -12.40
C PRO A 148 10.77 -9.08 -13.63
N SER A 149 11.37 -9.20 -14.81
CA SER A 149 10.67 -9.11 -16.10
C SER A 149 9.63 -10.22 -16.36
N HIS A 150 9.66 -11.31 -15.60
CA HIS A 150 8.69 -12.40 -15.72
C HIS A 150 7.40 -12.16 -14.93
N TRP A 151 7.37 -11.17 -14.03
CA TRP A 151 6.15 -10.74 -13.35
C TRP A 151 5.60 -9.47 -13.98
N ASP A 152 4.30 -9.48 -14.24
CA ASP A 152 3.52 -8.30 -14.62
C ASP A 152 2.62 -7.90 -13.44
N VAL A 153 2.44 -6.60 -13.25
CA VAL A 153 1.59 -6.01 -12.21
C VAL A 153 0.73 -4.85 -12.76
N SER A 154 0.57 -4.79 -14.09
CA SER A 154 -0.20 -3.76 -14.79
C SER A 154 -1.73 -3.86 -14.59
N SER A 155 -2.22 -5.01 -14.14
CA SER A 155 -3.63 -5.32 -13.95
C SER A 155 -3.90 -6.14 -12.68
N ARG A 156 -5.16 -6.13 -12.21
CA ARG A 156 -5.58 -6.97 -11.06
C ARG A 156 -5.28 -8.45 -11.27
N GLU A 157 -5.49 -8.94 -12.49
CA GLU A 157 -5.20 -10.34 -12.83
C GLU A 157 -3.70 -10.62 -12.78
N SER A 158 -2.87 -9.75 -13.35
CA SER A 158 -1.40 -9.92 -13.32
C SER A 158 -0.84 -9.88 -11.89
N VAL A 159 -1.35 -8.98 -11.05
CA VAL A 159 -1.06 -8.95 -9.60
C VAL A 159 -1.52 -10.24 -8.93
N SER A 160 -2.70 -10.75 -9.28
CA SER A 160 -3.19 -12.01 -8.74
C SER A 160 -2.33 -13.20 -9.15
N GLN A 161 -1.81 -13.21 -10.38
CA GLN A 161 -0.86 -14.22 -10.85
C GLN A 161 0.43 -14.18 -10.04
N MET A 162 1.03 -12.99 -9.85
CA MET A 162 2.26 -12.85 -9.05
C MET A 162 2.06 -13.35 -7.61
N PHE A 163 0.98 -12.95 -6.93
CA PHE A 163 0.72 -13.37 -5.55
C PHE A 163 0.27 -14.83 -5.42
N THR A 164 -0.01 -15.53 -6.52
CA THR A 164 -0.28 -16.98 -6.54
C THR A 164 0.84 -17.80 -7.19
N ASP A 165 1.98 -17.17 -7.43
CA ASP A 165 3.20 -17.83 -7.91
C ASP A 165 4.07 -18.30 -6.72
N PRO A 166 4.40 -19.60 -6.59
CA PRO A 166 5.31 -20.07 -5.55
C PRO A 166 6.73 -19.46 -5.64
N GLU A 167 7.20 -19.07 -6.83
CA GLU A 167 8.52 -18.44 -6.99
C GLU A 167 8.59 -17.07 -6.30
N PHE A 168 7.48 -16.35 -6.23
CA PHE A 168 7.39 -15.08 -5.51
C PHE A 168 7.71 -15.25 -4.02
N TYR A 169 7.13 -16.27 -3.38
CA TYR A 169 7.36 -16.53 -1.96
C TYR A 169 8.77 -17.08 -1.69
N LYS A 170 9.35 -17.86 -2.60
CA LYS A 170 10.76 -18.28 -2.51
C LYS A 170 11.72 -17.10 -2.63
N PHE A 171 11.41 -16.16 -3.53
CA PHE A 171 12.17 -14.92 -3.71
C PHE A 171 12.14 -14.03 -2.47
N LEU A 172 11.08 -14.09 -1.66
CA LEU A 172 10.96 -13.37 -0.38
C LEU A 172 11.55 -14.11 0.83
N SER A 173 12.17 -15.29 0.63
CA SER A 173 12.82 -16.04 1.72
C SER A 173 13.86 -15.18 2.47
N PRO A 174 13.94 -15.26 3.82
CA PRO A 174 13.29 -16.22 4.71
C PRO A 174 12.00 -15.71 5.37
N ALA A 175 11.27 -14.77 4.74
CA ALA A 175 10.02 -14.25 5.29
C ALA A 175 9.02 -15.39 5.60
N GLU A 176 8.48 -15.40 6.82
CA GLU A 176 7.40 -16.29 7.24
C GLU A 176 6.09 -15.51 7.44
N HIS A 177 6.20 -14.28 7.93
CA HIS A 177 5.10 -13.34 8.11
C HIS A 177 5.23 -12.23 7.09
N LEU A 178 4.25 -12.15 6.19
CA LEU A 178 4.22 -11.20 5.10
C LEU A 178 3.02 -10.27 5.23
N LEU A 179 3.26 -9.01 5.60
CA LEU A 179 2.27 -7.95 5.45
C LEU A 179 2.30 -7.46 4.00
N VAL A 180 1.24 -7.70 3.25
CA VAL A 180 1.05 -7.09 1.92
C VAL A 180 0.21 -5.84 2.09
N PHE A 181 0.67 -4.72 1.53
CA PHE A 181 -0.05 -3.45 1.55
C PHE A 181 0.10 -2.72 0.22
N GLN A 182 -0.96 -2.04 -0.22
CA GLN A 182 -1.05 -1.31 -1.50
C GLN A 182 -1.05 0.21 -1.28
N PRO A 183 -0.81 1.03 -2.33
CA PRO A 183 -0.68 2.48 -2.20
C PRO A 183 -1.92 3.21 -1.65
N ASP A 184 -3.06 2.53 -1.60
CA ASP A 184 -4.37 2.98 -1.12
C ASP A 184 -4.76 2.33 0.23
N SER A 185 -3.76 1.87 0.99
CA SER A 185 -3.91 1.35 2.35
C SER A 185 -3.11 2.16 3.38
N ILE A 186 -3.55 2.17 4.64
CA ILE A 186 -2.85 2.89 5.71
C ILE A 186 -3.09 2.23 7.07
N LEU A 187 -2.09 2.23 7.95
CA LEU A 187 -2.27 1.82 9.36
C LEU A 187 -2.58 3.03 10.26
N CYS A 188 -3.27 2.80 11.36
CA CYS A 188 -3.71 3.83 12.30
C CYS A 188 -2.71 3.99 13.45
N THR A 189 -2.24 5.22 13.69
CA THR A 189 -1.25 5.52 14.75
C THR A 189 -1.75 5.26 16.16
N LYS A 190 -3.07 5.28 16.37
CA LYS A 190 -3.73 5.06 17.66
C LYS A 190 -4.46 3.73 17.75
N ALA A 191 -4.18 2.79 16.85
CA ALA A 191 -4.77 1.47 16.94
C ALA A 191 -4.40 0.81 18.30
N PRO A 192 -5.36 0.17 19.00
CA PRO A 192 -5.10 -0.48 20.28
C PRO A 192 -4.33 -1.80 20.13
N ARG A 193 -4.10 -2.24 18.88
CA ARG A 193 -3.41 -3.48 18.51
C ARG A 193 -2.22 -3.16 17.64
N THR A 194 -1.24 -4.05 17.65
CA THR A 194 -0.08 -4.01 16.77
C THR A 194 -0.18 -5.14 15.73
N LEU A 195 0.60 -5.06 14.67
CA LEU A 195 0.67 -6.12 13.65
C LEU A 195 1.02 -7.51 14.26
N ASN A 196 1.84 -7.52 15.32
CA ASN A 196 2.26 -8.75 15.98
C ASN A 196 1.11 -9.52 16.64
N ASP A 197 0.03 -8.83 17.01
CA ASP A 197 -1.15 -9.41 17.65
C ASP A 197 -1.97 -10.33 16.75
N PHE A 198 -1.61 -10.41 15.46
CA PHE A 198 -2.29 -11.18 14.44
C PHE A 198 -1.41 -12.28 13.81
N LEU A 199 -0.16 -12.45 14.25
CA LEU A 199 0.78 -13.44 13.67
C LEU A 199 0.37 -14.90 13.87
N GLN A 200 -0.58 -15.16 14.77
CA GLN A 200 -1.14 -16.49 14.99
C GLN A 200 -2.01 -16.98 13.82
N TYR A 201 -2.44 -16.11 12.91
CA TYR A 201 -3.28 -16.47 11.78
C TYR A 201 -2.45 -16.84 10.55
N ASP A 202 -2.93 -17.79 9.77
CA ASP A 202 -2.33 -18.16 8.48
C ASP A 202 -2.65 -17.14 7.39
N TYR A 203 -3.79 -16.47 7.52
CA TYR A 203 -4.21 -15.36 6.69
C TYR A 203 -5.19 -14.49 7.48
N ILE A 204 -5.03 -13.18 7.39
CA ILE A 204 -6.00 -12.20 7.88
C ILE A 204 -5.99 -10.97 6.98
N GLY A 205 -7.18 -10.46 6.71
CA GLY A 205 -7.41 -9.13 6.16
C GLY A 205 -8.89 -8.77 6.35
N ALA A 206 -9.40 -7.75 5.68
CA ALA A 206 -10.74 -7.24 5.95
C ALA A 206 -11.83 -8.31 5.66
N PRO A 207 -12.88 -8.40 6.48
CA PRO A 207 -13.99 -9.29 6.21
C PRO A 207 -14.95 -8.67 5.18
N TRP A 208 -15.46 -9.49 4.25
CA TRP A 208 -16.43 -9.03 3.25
C TRP A 208 -17.83 -8.78 3.85
N SER A 209 -18.13 -9.40 4.99
CA SER A 209 -19.38 -9.21 5.74
C SER A 209 -19.21 -9.52 7.22
N ALA A 210 -20.11 -9.04 8.06
CA ALA A 210 -20.09 -9.30 9.51
C ALA A 210 -20.23 -10.80 9.87
N SER A 211 -20.74 -11.62 8.95
CA SER A 211 -20.91 -13.07 9.11
C SER A 211 -19.83 -13.89 8.40
N SER A 212 -18.81 -13.24 7.83
CA SER A 212 -17.73 -13.94 7.13
C SER A 212 -16.93 -14.82 8.11
N THR A 213 -16.68 -16.06 7.71
CA THR A 213 -15.87 -16.99 8.53
C THR A 213 -14.38 -16.71 8.45
N TYR A 214 -13.96 -15.92 7.45
CA TYR A 214 -12.61 -15.38 7.27
C TYR A 214 -12.65 -14.13 6.38
N GLY A 215 -11.58 -13.35 6.40
CA GLY A 215 -11.40 -12.17 5.54
C GLY A 215 -10.51 -12.40 4.32
N GLY A 216 -10.57 -11.45 3.39
CA GLY A 216 -9.67 -11.31 2.25
C GLY A 216 -8.90 -10.00 2.37
N ASN A 217 -8.89 -9.18 1.32
CA ASN A 217 -8.19 -7.90 1.21
C ASN A 217 -6.76 -8.04 0.68
N GLY A 218 -6.66 -8.12 -0.63
CA GLY A 218 -5.39 -8.14 -1.37
C GLY A 218 -4.48 -6.96 -1.05
N GLY A 219 -5.06 -5.78 -0.82
CA GLY A 219 -4.34 -4.52 -0.63
C GLY A 219 -3.98 -4.15 0.81
N LEU A 220 -4.47 -4.90 1.81
CA LEU A 220 -3.99 -4.87 3.19
C LEU A 220 -4.30 -6.21 3.88
N SER A 221 -3.32 -7.12 3.87
CA SER A 221 -3.44 -8.45 4.49
C SER A 221 -2.13 -8.92 5.11
N LEU A 222 -2.24 -9.65 6.21
CA LEU A 222 -1.14 -10.38 6.82
C LEU A 222 -1.25 -11.87 6.46
N ARG A 223 -0.15 -12.40 5.91
CA ARG A 223 -0.11 -13.71 5.25
C ARG A 223 1.01 -14.56 5.84
N ARG A 224 0.73 -15.83 6.12
CA ARG A 224 1.75 -16.82 6.50
C ARG A 224 2.31 -17.50 5.24
N VAL A 225 3.59 -17.28 4.97
CA VAL A 225 4.26 -17.77 3.76
C VAL A 225 4.25 -19.30 3.69
N SER A 226 4.58 -19.98 4.80
CA SER A 226 4.55 -21.45 4.83
C SER A 226 3.17 -22.05 4.54
N SER A 227 2.08 -21.39 4.97
CA SER A 227 0.71 -21.83 4.69
C SER A 227 0.32 -21.60 3.22
N ILE A 228 0.75 -20.48 2.63
CA ILE A 228 0.55 -20.24 1.19
C ILE A 228 1.32 -21.26 0.35
N LEU A 229 2.60 -21.52 0.66
CA LEU A 229 3.39 -22.51 -0.07
C LEU A 229 2.76 -23.91 -0.02
N LYS A 230 2.22 -24.33 1.13
CA LYS A 230 1.46 -25.61 1.23
C LYS A 230 0.24 -25.67 0.30
N VAL A 231 -0.44 -24.56 0.07
CA VAL A 231 -1.53 -24.47 -0.92
C VAL A 231 -0.96 -24.56 -2.33
N LEU A 232 0.05 -23.74 -2.62
CA LEU A 232 0.70 -23.63 -3.92
C LEU A 232 1.58 -24.84 -4.26
N GLU A 233 1.77 -25.81 -3.38
CA GLU A 233 2.35 -27.11 -3.75
C GLU A 233 1.29 -28.04 -4.37
N LYS A 234 0.02 -27.86 -3.98
CA LYS A 234 -1.07 -28.79 -4.31
C LYS A 234 -2.00 -28.27 -5.40
N LYS A 235 -2.09 -26.95 -5.55
CA LYS A 235 -3.03 -26.28 -6.45
C LYS A 235 -2.35 -25.10 -7.14
N ARG A 236 -2.88 -24.71 -8.29
CA ARG A 236 -2.55 -23.47 -8.98
C ARG A 236 -3.83 -22.70 -9.25
N ARG A 237 -3.79 -21.39 -9.02
CA ARG A 237 -4.79 -20.48 -9.56
C ARG A 237 -4.57 -20.41 -11.07
N LYS A 238 -5.63 -20.55 -11.86
CA LYS A 238 -5.52 -20.47 -13.33
C LYS A 238 -5.48 -19.01 -13.76
N HIS A 239 -4.91 -18.73 -14.92
CA HIS A 239 -5.06 -17.43 -15.56
C HIS A 239 -6.54 -17.15 -15.86
N GLY A 240 -7.02 -15.97 -15.46
CA GLY A 240 -8.42 -15.58 -15.63
C GLY A 240 -9.39 -16.28 -14.67
N ASP A 241 -8.90 -16.83 -13.55
CA ASP A 241 -9.78 -17.33 -12.48
C ASP A 241 -10.69 -16.19 -11.99
N PRO A 242 -12.00 -16.40 -11.85
CA PRO A 242 -12.92 -15.36 -11.41
C PRO A 242 -12.64 -14.86 -9.99
N GLN A 243 -11.93 -15.64 -9.18
CA GLN A 243 -11.49 -15.20 -7.85
C GLN A 243 -10.16 -14.46 -7.97
N LEU A 244 -10.09 -13.25 -7.41
CA LEU A 244 -8.83 -12.57 -7.17
C LEU A 244 -7.99 -13.35 -6.14
N GLU A 245 -6.70 -13.01 -6.03
CA GLU A 245 -5.74 -13.78 -5.23
C GLU A 245 -6.11 -13.88 -3.76
N ASP A 246 -6.68 -12.83 -3.19
CA ASP A 246 -6.99 -12.75 -1.78
C ASP A 246 -8.13 -13.70 -1.40
N LEU A 247 -9.19 -13.73 -2.19
CA LEU A 247 -10.30 -14.68 -2.05
C LEU A 247 -9.83 -16.11 -2.33
N TRP A 248 -9.03 -16.30 -3.39
CA TRP A 248 -8.54 -17.62 -3.80
C TRP A 248 -7.60 -18.22 -2.74
N LEU A 249 -6.64 -17.44 -2.25
CA LEU A 249 -5.68 -17.86 -1.22
C LEU A 249 -6.37 -18.10 0.11
N SER A 250 -7.14 -17.14 0.62
CA SER A 250 -7.81 -17.28 1.93
C SER A 250 -8.76 -18.49 1.95
N THR A 251 -9.54 -18.70 0.88
CA THR A 251 -10.41 -19.87 0.73
C THR A 251 -9.61 -21.18 0.66
N SER A 252 -8.47 -21.18 -0.02
CA SER A 252 -7.63 -22.37 -0.15
C SER A 252 -6.89 -22.72 1.14
N ILE A 253 -6.42 -21.72 1.89
CA ILE A 253 -5.77 -21.87 3.19
C ILE A 253 -6.78 -22.38 4.22
N ASN A 254 -7.99 -21.82 4.26
CA ASN A 254 -9.05 -22.26 5.18
C ASN A 254 -9.42 -23.75 5.00
N ARG A 255 -9.17 -24.32 3.82
CA ARG A 255 -9.37 -25.76 3.53
C ARG A 255 -8.21 -26.65 3.98
N LEU A 256 -7.09 -26.08 4.40
CA LEU A 256 -5.98 -26.85 4.96
C LEU A 256 -6.32 -27.36 6.36
N LYS A 257 -6.01 -28.62 6.62
CA LYS A 257 -6.16 -29.23 7.95
C LYS A 257 -5.29 -28.48 8.96
N GLY A 258 -5.91 -27.99 10.04
CA GLY A 258 -5.22 -27.27 11.11
C GLY A 258 -4.88 -25.81 10.77
N SER A 259 -5.43 -25.26 9.68
CA SER A 259 -5.29 -23.83 9.40
C SER A 259 -5.97 -22.99 10.47
N LYS A 260 -5.42 -21.81 10.71
CA LYS A 260 -5.96 -20.83 11.66
C LYS A 260 -6.32 -19.55 10.93
N MET A 261 -7.61 -19.35 10.70
CA MET A 261 -8.16 -18.14 10.06
C MET A 261 -8.76 -17.21 11.13
N ALA A 262 -8.67 -15.90 10.90
CA ALA A 262 -9.37 -14.92 11.72
C ALA A 262 -10.82 -14.78 11.23
N ASP A 263 -11.80 -14.89 12.13
CA ASP A 263 -13.20 -14.66 11.79
C ASP A 263 -13.49 -13.16 11.52
N ALA A 264 -14.72 -12.83 11.12
CA ALA A 264 -15.10 -11.44 10.87
C ALA A 264 -14.91 -10.52 12.09
N LYS A 265 -15.11 -11.02 13.31
CA LYS A 265 -14.99 -10.22 14.55
C LYS A 265 -13.55 -9.77 14.78
N VAL A 266 -12.58 -10.65 14.53
CA VAL A 266 -11.15 -10.28 14.61
C VAL A 266 -10.72 -9.50 13.38
N SER A 267 -11.14 -9.93 12.19
CA SER A 267 -10.71 -9.37 10.90
C SER A 267 -11.05 -7.88 10.77
N LYS A 268 -12.24 -7.45 11.25
CA LYS A 268 -12.62 -6.02 11.23
C LYS A 268 -11.70 -5.14 12.09
N SER A 269 -11.11 -5.69 13.17
CA SER A 269 -10.12 -4.97 13.99
C SER A 269 -8.74 -4.90 13.34
N PHE A 270 -8.46 -5.75 12.34
CA PHE A 270 -7.21 -5.70 11.59
C PHE A 270 -7.29 -4.70 10.44
N SER A 271 -8.31 -4.81 9.59
CA SER A 271 -8.48 -3.95 8.42
C SER A 271 -9.95 -3.71 8.14
N VAL A 272 -10.28 -2.45 7.84
CA VAL A 272 -11.61 -2.05 7.36
C VAL A 272 -11.56 -1.88 5.84
N GLU A 273 -12.53 -2.50 5.17
CA GLU A 273 -12.86 -2.33 3.75
C GLU A 273 -14.39 -2.25 3.62
N SER A 274 -15.10 -3.36 3.86
CA SER A 274 -16.57 -3.44 3.79
C SER A 274 -17.27 -3.39 5.14
N VAL A 275 -16.61 -3.83 6.21
CA VAL A 275 -17.18 -3.90 7.57
C VAL A 275 -16.44 -2.94 8.47
N TRP A 276 -17.19 -2.02 9.10
CA TRP A 276 -16.65 -1.00 9.98
C TRP A 276 -16.18 -1.55 11.34
N ASP A 277 -15.10 -0.96 11.83
CA ASP A 277 -14.60 -1.05 13.20
C ASP A 277 -14.19 0.37 13.65
N GLU A 278 -14.39 0.68 14.93
CA GLU A 278 -14.09 2.00 15.50
C GLU A 278 -12.58 2.22 15.71
N ALA A 279 -11.82 1.13 15.86
CA ALA A 279 -10.39 1.19 16.16
C ALA A 279 -9.61 0.09 15.42
N PRO A 280 -9.69 0.03 14.08
CA PRO A 280 -8.95 -0.96 13.32
C PRO A 280 -7.44 -0.64 13.33
N LEU A 281 -6.63 -1.67 13.06
CA LEU A 281 -5.20 -1.48 12.82
C LEU A 281 -4.95 -0.70 11.52
N GLY A 282 -5.79 -0.87 10.50
CA GLY A 282 -5.69 -0.08 9.27
C GLY A 282 -6.94 -0.08 8.40
N TYR A 283 -6.82 0.63 7.28
CA TYR A 283 -7.84 0.75 6.25
C TYR A 283 -7.26 0.39 4.89
N HIS A 284 -8.10 -0.19 4.04
CA HIS A 284 -7.84 -0.32 2.62
C HIS A 284 -9.05 0.26 1.87
N ILE A 285 -8.80 1.31 1.10
CA ILE A 285 -9.85 2.06 0.42
C ILE A 285 -10.34 1.28 -0.81
N GLY A 286 -9.42 0.53 -1.43
CA GLY A 286 -9.64 -0.21 -2.66
C GLY A 286 -10.00 0.70 -3.84
N TRP A 287 -10.06 0.09 -5.02
CA TRP A 287 -10.44 0.78 -6.25
C TRP A 287 -11.91 1.20 -6.33
N LEU A 288 -12.78 0.59 -5.53
CA LEU A 288 -14.21 0.92 -5.51
C LEU A 288 -14.54 2.09 -4.58
N GLY A 289 -13.54 2.66 -3.89
CA GLY A 289 -13.73 3.85 -3.09
C GLY A 289 -14.88 3.68 -2.10
N VAL A 290 -14.62 2.98 -0.99
CA VAL A 290 -15.39 3.09 0.26
C VAL A 290 -16.92 3.11 0.11
N HIS A 291 -17.54 1.95 0.29
CA HIS A 291 -18.99 1.84 0.49
C HIS A 291 -19.49 2.42 1.84
N HIS A 292 -18.66 3.17 2.57
CA HIS A 292 -19.00 3.71 3.87
C HIS A 292 -18.61 5.19 3.97
N GLU A 293 -19.62 6.06 4.08
CA GLU A 293 -19.47 7.53 4.14
C GLU A 293 -18.47 7.99 5.22
N GLN A 294 -18.34 7.24 6.31
CA GLN A 294 -17.42 7.56 7.41
C GLN A 294 -15.94 7.38 7.04
N VAL A 295 -15.60 6.44 6.14
CA VAL A 295 -14.21 6.21 5.74
C VAL A 295 -13.74 7.37 4.84
N SER A 296 -14.60 7.84 3.93
CA SER A 296 -14.33 9.04 3.10
C SER A 296 -14.09 10.29 3.95
N SER A 297 -14.95 10.53 4.95
CA SER A 297 -14.88 11.71 5.83
C SER A 297 -13.61 11.70 6.71
N TRP A 298 -13.31 10.57 7.35
CA TRP A 298 -12.15 10.43 8.23
C TRP A 298 -10.80 10.52 7.51
N ILE A 299 -10.70 9.97 6.30
CA ILE A 299 -9.48 10.04 5.51
C ILE A 299 -9.24 11.47 5.02
N LEU A 300 -10.27 12.18 4.57
CA LEU A 300 -10.14 13.61 4.23
C LEU A 300 -9.65 14.44 5.42
N LEU A 301 -10.15 14.18 6.63
CA LEU A 301 -9.70 14.83 7.86
C LEU A 301 -8.25 14.45 8.23
N SER A 302 -7.88 13.18 8.10
CA SER A 302 -6.53 12.68 8.42
C SER A 302 -5.48 13.17 7.42
N LEU A 303 -5.79 13.18 6.12
CA LEU A 303 -4.92 13.70 5.06
C LEU A 303 -4.78 15.22 5.12
N ARG A 304 -5.83 15.96 5.54
CA ARG A 304 -5.74 17.40 5.83
C ARG A 304 -4.84 17.69 7.03
N SER A 305 -4.86 16.84 8.04
CA SER A 305 -3.98 16.95 9.21
C SER A 305 -2.49 16.72 8.88
N VAL A 306 -2.20 16.09 7.73
CA VAL A 306 -0.84 15.74 7.25
C VAL A 306 -0.40 16.62 6.06
N ASN A 307 -1.10 17.72 5.72
CA ASN A 307 -0.76 18.60 4.58
C ASN A 307 -0.67 17.86 3.22
N ILE A 308 -1.45 16.80 3.01
CA ILE A 308 -1.42 16.01 1.75
C ILE A 308 -2.30 16.62 0.63
N LEU A 309 -3.12 17.64 0.92
CA LEU A 309 -3.99 18.30 -0.07
C LEU A 309 -3.77 19.81 -0.10
N ALA A 310 -2.61 20.24 -0.60
CA ALA A 310 -2.38 21.60 -1.07
C ALA A 310 -1.85 21.57 -2.50
N SER A 311 -2.67 21.10 -3.44
CA SER A 311 -2.47 21.39 -4.87
C SER A 311 -3.60 22.30 -5.33
N PRO A 312 -3.32 23.49 -5.91
CA PRO A 312 -4.31 24.51 -6.19
C PRO A 312 -5.19 24.23 -7.41
N ASP A 313 -4.98 23.13 -8.14
CA ASP A 313 -5.67 22.83 -9.40
C ASP A 313 -6.62 21.63 -9.33
N LEU A 314 -7.63 21.69 -8.45
CA LEU A 314 -8.81 20.82 -8.57
C LEU A 314 -10.12 21.63 -8.71
N PRO A 315 -11.03 21.22 -9.61
CA PRO A 315 -12.26 21.94 -9.89
C PRO A 315 -13.19 21.99 -8.67
N ARG A 316 -13.78 23.17 -8.42
CA ARG A 316 -14.73 23.45 -7.34
C ARG A 316 -16.02 22.66 -7.49
N TYR A 317 -16.04 21.39 -7.10
CA TYR A 317 -17.27 20.63 -6.89
C TYR A 317 -17.14 19.72 -5.67
N LEU A 318 -16.73 20.27 -4.53
CA LEU A 318 -16.81 19.61 -3.22
C LEU A 318 -16.91 20.70 -2.13
N VAL A 319 -17.97 21.49 -2.20
CA VAL A 319 -18.49 22.27 -1.07
C VAL A 319 -19.93 21.81 -0.93
N LEU A 320 -20.21 20.96 0.07
CA LEU A 320 -21.57 20.75 0.51
C LEU A 320 -21.93 21.95 1.39
N SER A 321 -22.95 22.68 0.95
CA SER A 321 -23.68 23.67 1.75
C SER A 321 -24.32 22.98 2.96
N ASP A 322 -24.36 23.71 4.07
CA ASP A 322 -24.92 23.35 5.39
C ASP A 322 -26.23 22.55 5.36
#